data_AF-A0AA35XWM9-F1
#
_entry.id   AF-A0AA35XWM9-F1
#
_cell.length_a   1.000
_cell.length_b   1.000
_cell.length_c   1.000
_cell.angle_alpha   90.00
_cell.angle_beta   90.00
_cell.angle_gamma   90.00
#
_symmetry.space_group_name_H-M   'P 1'
#
loop_
_entity.id
_entity.type
_entity.pdbx_description
1 polymer ?
#
loop_
_entity_poly.entity_id
_entity_poly.type
_entity_poly.pdbx_seq_one_letter_code
_entity_poly.pdbx_strand_id
1 'polypeptide(L)'
;MSEDIESLQRSLSETRKAMEEMRKSHEQRLSEVRLEGDRAVVLATLKAEALRLGAHNPEDVVRLMDWTEIKRDDDGQVADASSAIEKMRRERAYLFSALTVSGKSSGSTVGGLAPRPGAPPSFDARKASDQDYAARKWQFLAGK
;
A
#
# COMPACT_ATOMS: atom_id res chain seq x y z
N MET A 1 -56.75 -20.03 -42.81
CA MET A 1 -56.64 -21.01 -41.70
C MET A 1 -55.30 -21.75 -41.71
N SER A 2 -54.88 -22.44 -42.79
CA SER A 2 -53.56 -23.09 -42.80
C SER A 2 -52.37 -22.11 -42.94
N GLU A 3 -52.51 -21.06 -43.76
CA GLU A 3 -51.48 -20.02 -43.92
C GLU A 3 -51.22 -19.21 -42.65
N ASP A 4 -52.27 -18.97 -41.85
CA ASP A 4 -52.15 -18.25 -40.57
C ASP A 4 -51.32 -19.05 -39.56
N ILE A 5 -51.50 -20.38 -39.53
CA ILE A 5 -50.75 -21.30 -38.66
C ILE A 5 -49.28 -21.35 -39.08
N GLU A 6 -49.00 -21.42 -40.38
CA GLU A 6 -47.61 -21.38 -40.88
C GLU A 6 -46.93 -20.05 -40.58
N SER A 7 -47.64 -18.92 -40.73
CA SER A 7 -47.09 -17.60 -40.40
C SER A 7 -46.77 -17.46 -38.91
N LEU A 8 -47.62 -18.03 -38.05
CA LEU A 8 -47.42 -18.05 -36.60
C LEU A 8 -46.24 -18.97 -36.22
N GLN A 9 -46.11 -20.13 -36.87
CA GLN A 9 -44.97 -21.02 -36.64
C GLN A 9 -43.65 -20.38 -37.06
N ARG A 10 -43.64 -19.64 -38.19
CA ARG A 10 -42.46 -18.89 -38.63
C ARG A 10 -42.10 -17.79 -37.65
N SER A 11 -43.06 -16.96 -37.22
CA SER A 11 -42.79 -15.87 -36.27
C SER A 11 -42.32 -16.41 -34.90
N LEU A 12 -42.88 -17.52 -34.41
CA LEU A 12 -42.40 -18.18 -33.19
C LEU A 12 -40.98 -18.73 -33.36
N SER A 13 -40.65 -19.30 -34.52
CA SER A 13 -39.31 -19.81 -34.81
C SER A 13 -38.27 -18.69 -34.89
N GLU A 14 -38.62 -17.56 -35.50
CA GLU A 14 -37.78 -16.36 -35.60
C GLU A 14 -37.57 -15.73 -34.22
N THR A 15 -38.65 -15.61 -33.44
CA THR A 15 -38.59 -15.09 -32.06
C THR A 15 -37.71 -15.96 -31.17
N ARG A 16 -37.82 -17.30 -31.28
CA ARG A 16 -36.95 -18.24 -30.54
C ARG A 16 -35.49 -18.09 -30.93
N LYS A 17 -35.19 -18.01 -32.23
CA LYS A 17 -33.81 -17.77 -32.72
C LYS A 17 -33.25 -16.45 -32.20
N ALA A 18 -34.02 -15.37 -32.28
CA ALA A 18 -33.63 -14.06 -31.77
C ALA A 18 -33.36 -14.09 -30.24
N MET A 19 -34.19 -14.80 -29.47
CA MET A 19 -33.99 -14.97 -28.03
C MET A 19 -32.75 -15.81 -27.69
N GLU A 20 -32.47 -16.88 -28.44
CA GLU A 20 -31.27 -17.70 -28.25
C GLU A 20 -29.99 -16.93 -28.60
N GLU A 21 -30.01 -16.19 -29.70
CA GLU A 21 -28.87 -15.36 -30.12
C GLU A 21 -28.62 -14.22 -29.14
N MET A 22 -29.70 -13.57 -28.66
CA MET A 22 -29.60 -12.58 -27.60
C MET A 22 -29.03 -13.18 -26.31
N ARG A 23 -29.47 -14.37 -25.88
CA ARG A 23 -28.93 -15.04 -24.70
C ARG A 23 -27.45 -15.36 -24.84
N LYS A 24 -27.03 -15.93 -25.97
CA LYS A 24 -25.61 -16.22 -26.24
C LYS A 24 -24.75 -14.97 -26.22
N SER A 25 -25.23 -13.88 -26.84
CA SER A 25 -24.52 -12.60 -26.83
C SER A 25 -24.39 -12.02 -25.41
N HIS A 26 -25.45 -12.10 -24.60
CA HIS A 26 -25.39 -11.63 -23.20
C HIS A 26 -24.46 -12.48 -22.35
N GLU A 27 -24.47 -13.80 -22.53
CA GLU A 27 -23.59 -14.71 -21.81
C GLU A 27 -22.12 -14.46 -22.15
N GLN A 28 -21.81 -14.25 -23.44
CA GLN A 28 -20.48 -13.83 -23.90
C GLN A 28 -20.06 -12.52 -23.25
N ARG A 29 -20.87 -11.47 -23.33
CA ARG A 29 -20.58 -10.17 -22.70
C ARG A 29 -20.40 -10.28 -21.19
N LEU A 30 -21.19 -11.09 -20.50
CA LEU A 30 -21.05 -11.32 -19.07
C LEU A 30 -19.73 -12.01 -18.74
N SER A 31 -19.32 -12.99 -19.55
CA SER A 31 -18.02 -13.66 -19.37
C SER A 31 -16.85 -12.70 -19.61
N GLU A 32 -16.94 -11.83 -20.62
CA GLU A 32 -15.93 -10.81 -20.92
C GLU A 32 -15.80 -9.81 -19.77
N VAL A 33 -16.92 -9.29 -19.27
CA VAL A 33 -16.94 -8.33 -18.15
C VAL A 33 -16.39 -8.95 -16.88
N ARG A 34 -16.73 -10.22 -16.58
CA ARG A 34 -16.16 -10.94 -15.42
C ARG A 34 -14.65 -11.07 -15.54
N LEU A 35 -14.16 -11.49 -16.72
CA LEU A 35 -12.74 -11.68 -16.96
C LEU A 35 -11.96 -10.36 -16.92
N GLU A 36 -12.54 -9.26 -17.41
CA GLU A 36 -11.97 -7.92 -17.28
C GLU A 36 -11.93 -7.46 -15.82
N GLY A 37 -13.02 -7.67 -15.07
CA GLY A 37 -13.10 -7.36 -13.64
C GLY A 37 -12.07 -8.11 -12.82
N ASP A 38 -11.92 -9.41 -13.05
CA ASP A 38 -10.94 -10.24 -12.34
C ASP A 38 -9.50 -9.80 -12.64
N ARG A 39 -9.19 -9.48 -13.90
CA ARG A 39 -7.90 -8.91 -14.27
C ARG A 39 -7.64 -7.58 -13.56
N ALA A 40 -8.63 -6.69 -13.53
CA ALA A 40 -8.49 -5.39 -12.87
C ALA A 40 -8.21 -5.53 -11.37
N VAL A 41 -8.90 -6.46 -10.69
CA VAL A 41 -8.67 -6.74 -9.27
C VAL A 41 -7.27 -7.32 -9.04
N VAL A 42 -6.86 -8.31 -9.82
CA VAL A 42 -5.51 -8.90 -9.71
C VAL A 42 -4.44 -7.84 -9.89
N LEU A 43 -4.54 -7.00 -10.93
CA LEU A 43 -3.61 -5.90 -11.17
C LEU A 43 -3.59 -4.90 -10.01
N ALA A 44 -4.75 -4.54 -9.47
CA ALA A 44 -4.83 -3.63 -8.33
C ALA A 44 -4.14 -4.21 -7.08
N THR A 45 -4.38 -5.48 -6.78
CA THR A 45 -3.75 -6.17 -5.64
C THR A 45 -2.24 -6.25 -5.80
N LEU A 46 -1.74 -6.58 -7.00
CA LEU A 46 -0.31 -6.62 -7.27
C LEU A 46 0.36 -5.25 -7.13
N LYS A 47 -0.29 -4.19 -7.61
CA LYS A 47 0.20 -2.81 -7.43
C LYS A 47 0.24 -2.41 -5.96
N ALA A 48 -0.80 -2.78 -5.20
CA ALA A 48 -0.86 -2.50 -3.76
C ALA A 48 0.27 -3.22 -3.01
N GLU A 49 0.53 -4.49 -3.33
CA GLU A 49 1.64 -5.25 -2.73
C GLU A 49 3.01 -4.71 -3.15
N ALA A 50 3.18 -4.32 -4.42
CA ALA A 50 4.41 -3.68 -4.88
C ALA A 50 4.68 -2.36 -4.14
N LEU A 51 3.66 -1.51 -3.97
CA LEU A 51 3.75 -0.29 -3.18
C LEU A 51 4.10 -0.57 -1.72
N ARG A 52 3.45 -1.57 -1.10
CA ARG A 52 3.73 -1.99 0.28
C ARG A 52 5.18 -2.43 0.47
N LEU A 53 5.77 -3.06 -0.54
CA LEU A 53 7.17 -3.50 -0.56
C LEU A 53 8.16 -2.42 -1.03
N GLY A 54 7.68 -1.19 -1.25
CA GLY A 54 8.52 -0.03 -1.55
C GLY A 54 8.95 0.05 -3.01
N ALA A 55 8.16 -0.47 -3.95
CA ALA A 55 8.41 -0.30 -5.38
C ALA A 55 8.49 1.19 -5.76
N HIS A 56 9.48 1.55 -6.59
CA HIS A 56 9.61 2.91 -7.12
C HIS A 56 8.48 3.24 -8.09
N ASN A 57 8.15 2.29 -8.97
CA ASN A 57 7.02 2.37 -9.88
C ASN A 57 6.25 1.03 -9.88
N PRO A 58 5.08 0.94 -9.25
CA PRO A 58 4.30 -0.29 -9.18
C PRO A 58 3.81 -0.77 -10.56
N GLU A 59 3.56 0.16 -11.50
CA GLU A 59 3.13 -0.19 -12.86
C GLU A 59 4.21 -0.97 -13.60
N ASP A 60 5.47 -0.56 -13.47
CA ASP A 60 6.59 -1.24 -14.11
C ASP A 60 6.86 -2.61 -13.49
N VAL A 61 6.68 -2.76 -12.17
CA VAL A 61 6.80 -4.06 -11.50
C VAL A 61 5.78 -5.05 -12.07
N VAL A 62 4.52 -4.64 -12.18
CA VAL A 62 3.45 -5.50 -12.71
C VAL A 62 3.63 -5.78 -14.19
N ARG A 63 4.08 -4.80 -14.98
CA ARG A 63 4.36 -4.95 -16.42
C ARG A 63 5.50 -5.92 -16.70
N LEU A 64 6.49 -5.99 -15.81
CA LEU A 64 7.67 -6.85 -15.94
C LEU A 64 7.49 -8.24 -15.33
N MET A 65 6.42 -8.45 -14.58
CA MET A 65 6.06 -9.71 -13.95
C MET A 65 5.13 -10.50 -14.87
N ASP A 66 5.31 -11.82 -14.90
CA ASP A 66 4.28 -12.71 -15.44
C ASP A 66 3.23 -12.98 -14.35
N TRP A 67 2.06 -12.36 -14.52
CA TRP A 67 0.92 -12.49 -13.61
C TRP A 67 -0.22 -13.31 -14.21
N THR A 68 0.00 -13.98 -15.35
CA THR A 68 -1.05 -14.76 -16.03
C THR A 68 -1.50 -15.99 -15.24
N GLU A 69 -0.62 -16.51 -14.38
CA GLU A 69 -0.92 -17.61 -13.46
C GLU A 69 -1.68 -17.16 -12.21
N ILE A 70 -1.66 -15.86 -11.90
CA ILE A 70 -2.27 -15.31 -10.69
C ILE A 70 -3.75 -15.06 -10.96
N LYS A 71 -4.61 -15.79 -10.25
CA LYS A 71 -6.06 -15.67 -10.34
C LYS A 71 -6.65 -15.21 -9.02
N ARG A 72 -7.80 -14.57 -9.14
CA ARG A 72 -8.69 -14.27 -8.03
C ARG A 72 -9.45 -15.54 -7.66
N ASP A 73 -9.51 -15.86 -6.37
CA ASP A 73 -10.35 -16.95 -5.88
C ASP A 73 -11.82 -16.52 -5.72
N ASP A 74 -12.68 -17.48 -5.38
CA ASP A 74 -14.11 -17.25 -5.18
C ASP A 74 -14.42 -16.37 -3.95
N ASP A 75 -13.48 -16.26 -3.01
CA ASP A 75 -13.55 -15.37 -1.82
C ASP A 75 -13.08 -13.94 -2.14
N GLY A 76 -12.59 -13.71 -3.35
CA GLY A 76 -12.10 -12.44 -3.84
C GLY A 76 -10.68 -12.08 -3.41
N GLN A 77 -9.94 -13.02 -2.82
CA GLN A 77 -8.53 -12.88 -2.46
C GLN A 77 -7.62 -13.31 -3.62
N VAL A 78 -6.38 -12.85 -3.57
CA VAL A 78 -5.33 -13.19 -4.54
C VAL A 78 -4.17 -13.80 -3.75
N ALA A 79 -4.28 -15.11 -3.45
CA ALA A 79 -3.46 -15.81 -2.46
C ALA A 79 -1.94 -15.78 -2.72
N ASP A 80 -1.50 -15.57 -3.97
CA ASP A 80 -0.08 -15.63 -4.36
C ASP A 80 0.55 -14.28 -4.71
N ALA A 81 -0.21 -13.18 -4.63
CA ALA A 81 0.25 -11.84 -5.00
C ALA A 81 1.52 -11.42 -4.22
N SER A 82 1.51 -11.56 -2.90
CA SER A 82 2.65 -11.14 -2.06
C SER A 82 3.90 -11.97 -2.33
N SER A 83 3.75 -13.29 -2.49
CA SER A 83 4.86 -14.20 -2.77
C SER A 83 5.49 -13.92 -4.15
N ALA A 84 4.66 -13.62 -5.15
CA ALA A 84 5.12 -13.26 -6.49
C ALA A 84 5.94 -11.95 -6.48
N ILE A 85 5.47 -10.93 -5.76
CA ILE A 85 6.19 -9.65 -5.65
C ILE A 85 7.50 -9.80 -4.85
N GLU A 86 7.52 -10.63 -3.79
CA GLU A 86 8.76 -10.93 -3.06
C GLU A 86 9.80 -11.64 -3.94
N LYS A 87 9.37 -12.57 -4.81
CA LYS A 87 10.25 -13.20 -5.80
C LYS A 87 10.79 -12.15 -6.79
N MET A 88 9.93 -11.28 -7.31
CA MET A 88 10.31 -10.19 -8.20
C MET A 88 11.32 -9.24 -7.54
N ARG A 89 11.14 -8.97 -6.24
CA ARG A 89 12.06 -8.14 -5.47
C ARG A 89 13.45 -8.77 -5.34
N ARG A 90 13.55 -10.09 -5.25
CA ARG A 90 14.85 -10.80 -5.23
C ARG A 90 15.53 -10.78 -6.60
N GLU A 91 14.77 -10.99 -7.67
CA GLU A 91 15.30 -11.02 -9.04
C GLU A 91 15.66 -9.63 -9.56
N ARG A 92 14.85 -8.62 -9.21
CA ARG A 92 14.91 -7.25 -9.73
C ARG A 92 14.87 -6.23 -8.61
N ALA A 93 15.83 -6.33 -7.69
CA ALA A 93 15.94 -5.45 -6.55
C ALA A 93 15.95 -3.95 -6.92
N TYR A 94 16.44 -3.59 -8.12
CA TYR A 94 16.48 -2.22 -8.62
C TYR A 94 15.10 -1.56 -8.81
N LEU A 95 14.02 -2.35 -8.88
CA LEU A 95 12.65 -1.82 -8.96
C LEU A 95 12.09 -1.41 -7.60
N PHE A 96 12.75 -1.83 -6.51
CA PHE A 96 12.31 -1.63 -5.14
C PHE A 96 13.31 -0.78 -4.38
N SER A 97 12.79 0.09 -3.53
CA SER A 97 13.63 0.82 -2.58
C SER A 97 14.22 -0.16 -1.57
N ALA A 98 15.44 0.12 -1.12
CA ALA A 98 16.01 -0.56 0.03
C ALA A 98 15.08 -0.36 1.23
N LEU A 99 14.76 -1.43 1.97
CA LEU A 99 13.87 -1.37 3.13
C LEU A 99 14.39 -0.29 4.08
N THR A 100 13.71 0.84 4.15
CA THR A 100 13.93 1.84 5.20
C THR A 100 13.34 1.27 6.47
N VAL A 101 14.15 0.51 7.22
CA VAL A 101 13.78 0.07 8.56
C VAL A 101 13.59 1.34 9.38
N SER A 102 12.34 1.63 9.78
CA SER A 102 12.05 2.76 10.66
C SER A 102 12.93 2.68 11.91
N GLY A 103 13.50 3.80 12.34
CA GLY A 103 14.31 3.86 13.57
C GLY A 103 13.57 3.32 14.80
N LYS A 104 12.23 3.34 14.78
CA LYS A 104 11.35 2.73 15.80
C LYS A 104 11.40 1.19 15.80
N SER A 105 11.58 0.57 14.64
CA SER A 105 11.73 -0.88 14.47
C SER A 105 13.18 -1.35 14.69
N SER A 106 14.17 -0.51 14.36
CA SER A 106 15.59 -0.83 14.56
C SER A 106 16.09 -0.60 15.99
N GLY A 107 15.25 -0.11 16.91
CA GLY A 107 15.66 0.29 18.26
C GLY A 107 16.57 1.53 18.31
N SER A 108 16.79 2.19 17.16
CA SER A 108 17.62 3.39 17.02
C SER A 108 16.75 4.64 17.02
N THR A 109 15.94 4.83 18.06
CA THR A 109 15.36 6.15 18.35
C THR A 109 16.40 6.97 19.12
N VAL A 110 17.46 7.39 18.44
CA VAL A 110 18.35 8.41 18.99
C VAL A 110 17.60 9.74 18.82
N GLY A 111 16.69 10.04 19.74
CA GLY A 111 16.25 11.41 19.94
C GLY A 111 17.52 12.24 20.16
N GLY A 112 17.67 13.35 19.42
CA GLY A 112 18.81 14.23 19.61
C GLY A 112 19.00 14.52 21.10
N LEU A 113 20.24 14.43 21.58
CA LEU A 113 20.59 14.75 22.97
C LEU A 113 19.88 16.05 23.35
N ALA A 114 19.13 16.03 24.45
CA ALA A 114 18.53 17.25 24.97
C ALA A 114 19.63 18.34 25.04
N PRO A 115 19.35 19.57 24.55
CA PRO A 115 20.34 20.63 24.58
C PRO A 115 20.82 20.79 26.03
N ARG A 116 22.14 20.78 26.23
CA ARG A 116 22.71 20.93 27.58
C ARG A 116 22.20 22.25 28.17
N PRO A 117 21.71 22.27 29.42
CA PRO A 117 21.35 23.52 30.07
C PRO A 117 22.56 24.45 30.05
N GLY A 118 22.33 25.71 29.70
CA GLY A 118 23.40 26.72 29.62
C GLY A 118 24.16 26.79 30.95
N ALA A 119 25.47 27.01 30.87
CA ALA A 119 26.29 27.19 32.07
C ALA A 119 25.72 28.35 32.91
N PRO A 120 25.65 28.22 34.25
CA PRO A 120 25.19 29.31 35.09
C PRO A 120 26.11 30.54 34.91
N PRO A 121 25.56 31.76 34.98
CA PRO A 121 26.37 32.97 34.87
C PRO A 121 27.41 33.01 36.00
N SER A 122 28.59 33.53 35.70
CA SER A 122 29.65 33.74 36.70
C SER A 122 29.15 34.68 37.79
N PHE A 123 29.19 34.25 39.04
CA PHE A 123 28.79 35.07 40.19
C PHE A 123 29.99 35.91 40.69
N ASP A 124 29.83 37.23 40.68
CA ASP A 124 30.81 38.18 41.23
C ASP A 124 30.40 38.60 42.65
N ALA A 125 31.12 38.11 43.65
CA ALA A 125 30.84 38.39 45.06
C ALA A 125 31.00 39.87 45.45
N ARG A 126 31.73 40.68 44.66
CA ARG A 126 31.94 42.12 44.94
C ARG A 126 30.79 43.00 44.48
N LYS A 127 29.93 42.46 43.61
CA LYS A 127 28.78 43.18 43.02
C LYS A 127 27.44 42.64 43.53
N ALA A 128 27.47 41.58 44.34
CA ALA A 128 26.27 40.98 44.92
C ALA A 128 25.77 41.85 46.10
N SER A 129 24.45 41.84 46.30
CA SER A 129 23.86 42.41 47.51
C SER A 129 24.26 41.58 48.75
N ASP A 130 24.26 42.18 49.93
CA ASP A 130 24.61 41.48 51.18
C ASP A 130 23.73 40.25 51.44
N GLN A 131 22.46 40.31 51.03
CA GLN A 131 21.52 39.19 51.15
C GLN A 131 21.86 38.04 50.20
N ASP A 132 22.20 38.34 48.94
CA ASP A 132 22.59 37.34 47.95
C ASP A 132 23.93 36.67 48.29
N TYR A 133 24.87 37.45 48.83
CA TYR A 133 26.15 36.95 49.29
C TYR A 133 25.98 36.01 50.50
N ALA A 134 25.19 36.39 51.50
CA ALA A 134 24.90 35.56 52.66
C ALA A 134 24.21 34.24 52.26
N ALA A 135 23.25 34.31 51.34
CA ALA A 135 22.51 33.15 50.84
C ALA A 135 23.40 32.15 50.07
N ARG A 136 24.52 32.60 49.48
CA ARG A 136 25.44 31.76 48.69
C ARG A 136 26.78 31.49 49.40
N LYS A 137 26.98 32.05 50.59
CA LYS A 137 28.20 31.88 51.40
C LYS A 137 28.59 30.41 51.61
N TRP A 138 27.59 29.53 51.81
CA TRP A 138 27.82 28.10 52.01
C TRP A 138 28.42 27.40 50.78
N GLN A 139 28.15 27.88 49.56
CA GLN A 139 28.69 27.31 48.32
C GLN A 139 30.19 27.60 48.18
N PHE A 140 30.67 28.73 48.70
CA PHE A 140 32.11 29.05 48.73
C PHE A 140 32.87 28.27 49.81
N LEU A 141 32.20 27.93 50.92
CA LEU A 141 32.80 27.15 52.01
C LEU A 141 32.81 25.64 51.71
N ALA A 142 31.87 25.14 50.89
CA ALA A 142 31.78 23.74 50.49
C ALA A 142 32.69 23.36 49.31
N GLY A 143 33.37 24.35 48.69
CA GLY A 143 34.30 24.14 47.58
C GLY A 143 35.70 23.77 48.04
N LYS A 144 35.91 22.49 48.40
CA LYS A 144 37.20 21.82 48.34
C LYS A 144 37.04 20.42 47.78
#